data_AF-A0AAV3PI68-F1
#
_entry.id   AF-A0AAV3PI68-F1
#
_cell.length_a   1.000
_cell.length_b   1.000
_cell.length_c   1.000
_cell.angle_alpha   90.00
_cell.angle_beta   90.00
_cell.angle_gamma   90.00
#
_symmetry.space_group_name_H-M   'P 1'
#
loop_
_entity.id
_entity.type
_entity.pdbx_description
1 polymer ?
#
loop_
_entity_poly.entity_id
_entity_poly.type
_entity_poly.pdbx_seq_one_letter_code
_entity_poly.pdbx_strand_id
1 'polypeptide(L)'
;MQKVPAFVRDKYNSDDYDPLVVLIGPYHHNHPRLQFVEELEPDIWNSFVRHSGSHEKQLLKEVLKVISDLRGSYAKGSTDMYNNKVFAWMMLQDAAFAMEYIREHNPDSPDNVATILDHLFGRGILEHVTRDLYVLDVG
;
A
#
# COMPACT_ATOMS: atom_id res chain seq x y z
N MET A 1 -4.73 -3.94 12.57
CA MET A 1 -5.32 -4.37 11.29
C MET A 1 -5.87 -5.78 11.43
N GLN A 2 -7.19 -5.86 11.56
CA GLN A 2 -7.94 -7.10 11.58
C GLN A 2 -8.61 -7.28 10.20
N LYS A 3 -8.66 -8.52 9.68
CA LYS A 3 -9.46 -8.80 8.49
C LYS A 3 -10.95 -8.71 8.84
N VAL A 4 -11.76 -8.24 7.91
CA VAL A 4 -13.23 -8.29 8.03
C VAL A 4 -13.63 -9.74 8.37
N PRO A 5 -14.35 -9.97 9.49
CA PRO A 5 -14.71 -11.31 9.92
C PRO A 5 -15.53 -12.07 8.86
N ALA A 6 -15.33 -13.39 8.78
CA ALA A 6 -16.00 -14.24 7.79
C ALA A 6 -17.52 -14.09 7.81
N PHE A 7 -18.15 -14.04 8.99
CA PHE A 7 -19.60 -13.90 9.09
C PHE A 7 -20.14 -12.57 8.53
N VAL A 8 -19.33 -11.50 8.51
CA VAL A 8 -19.69 -10.22 7.88
C VAL A 8 -19.55 -10.36 6.37
N ARG A 9 -18.46 -10.97 5.90
CA ARG A 9 -18.22 -11.27 4.48
C ARG A 9 -19.23 -12.23 3.88
N ASP A 10 -19.79 -13.14 4.66
CA ASP A 10 -20.82 -14.09 4.22
C ASP A 10 -22.22 -13.44 4.17
N LYS A 11 -22.44 -12.41 4.99
CA LYS A 11 -23.72 -11.70 5.09
C LYS A 11 -23.87 -10.60 4.04
N TYR A 12 -22.77 -9.96 3.68
CA TYR A 12 -22.69 -8.93 2.64
C TYR A 12 -21.95 -9.47 1.42
N ASN A 13 -21.80 -8.68 0.36
CA ASN A 13 -21.04 -9.17 -0.79
C ASN A 13 -19.55 -9.24 -0.40
N SER A 14 -18.97 -10.45 -0.41
CA SER A 14 -17.58 -10.67 0.01
C SER A 14 -16.58 -9.83 -0.77
N ASP A 15 -16.93 -9.54 -2.02
CA ASP A 15 -16.15 -8.76 -2.98
C ASP A 15 -16.06 -7.28 -2.59
N ASP A 16 -16.98 -6.76 -1.77
CA ASP A 16 -16.98 -5.35 -1.32
C ASP A 16 -15.84 -5.04 -0.33
N TYR A 17 -15.24 -6.08 0.26
CA TYR A 17 -14.17 -5.97 1.24
C TYR A 17 -12.81 -6.43 0.72
N ASP A 18 -12.75 -6.82 -0.56
CA ASP A 18 -11.50 -7.15 -1.23
C ASP A 18 -10.99 -5.90 -1.96
N PRO A 19 -9.71 -5.52 -1.76
CA PRO A 19 -9.12 -4.43 -2.55
C PRO A 19 -9.14 -4.81 -4.04
N LEU A 20 -9.52 -3.86 -4.92
CA LEU A 20 -9.54 -4.11 -6.36
C LEU A 20 -8.30 -3.60 -7.11
N VAL A 21 -7.47 -2.78 -6.48
CA VAL A 21 -6.36 -2.06 -7.10
C VAL A 21 -5.13 -2.01 -6.19
N VAL A 22 -5.23 -1.57 -4.94
CA VAL A 22 -4.05 -1.39 -4.07
C VAL A 22 -4.00 -2.41 -2.95
N LEU A 23 -2.84 -3.04 -2.84
CA LEU A 23 -2.54 -3.95 -1.75
C LEU A 23 -1.60 -3.30 -0.76
N ILE A 24 -2.13 -3.03 0.43
CA ILE A 24 -1.31 -2.63 1.55
C ILE A 24 -1.16 -3.81 2.49
N GLY A 25 0.09 -4.14 2.76
CA GLY A 25 0.46 -5.04 3.82
C GLY A 25 0.48 -6.54 3.47
N PRO A 26 0.74 -7.38 4.48
CA PRO A 26 1.00 -8.81 4.33
C PRO A 26 -0.24 -9.63 3.97
N TYR A 27 -1.44 -9.05 4.02
CA TYR A 27 -2.68 -9.79 3.82
C TYR A 27 -3.01 -10.06 2.36
N HIS A 28 -2.37 -9.35 1.45
CA HIS A 28 -2.78 -9.35 0.05
C HIS A 28 -1.63 -9.52 -0.94
N HIS A 29 -0.38 -9.60 -0.49
CA HIS A 29 0.78 -9.82 -1.36
C HIS A 29 0.61 -11.07 -2.25
N ASN A 30 0.93 -10.96 -3.55
CA ASN A 30 0.76 -11.98 -4.62
C ASN A 30 -0.68 -12.25 -5.10
N HIS A 31 -1.58 -11.27 -5.09
CA HIS A 31 -2.94 -11.47 -5.59
C HIS A 31 -3.03 -11.26 -7.13
N PRO A 32 -3.41 -12.27 -7.94
CA PRO A 32 -3.33 -12.21 -9.41
C PRO A 32 -4.12 -11.08 -10.07
N ARG A 33 -5.17 -10.58 -9.39
CA ARG A 33 -6.03 -9.51 -9.90
C ARG A 33 -5.33 -8.13 -9.97
N LEU A 34 -4.10 -8.01 -9.45
CA LEU A 34 -3.49 -6.71 -9.10
C LEU A 34 -2.14 -6.48 -9.77
N GLN A 35 -1.81 -7.31 -10.77
CA GLN A 35 -0.60 -7.18 -11.59
C GLN A 35 -0.43 -5.79 -12.21
N PHE A 36 -1.52 -5.13 -12.58
CA PHE A 36 -1.46 -3.78 -13.15
C PHE A 36 -0.82 -2.76 -12.18
N VAL A 37 -1.09 -2.87 -10.88
CA VAL A 37 -0.50 -1.95 -9.88
C VAL A 37 0.93 -2.37 -9.55
N GLU A 38 1.20 -3.67 -9.50
CA GLU A 38 2.56 -4.21 -9.38
C GLU A 38 3.46 -3.73 -10.54
N GLU A 39 2.93 -3.56 -11.75
CA GLU A 39 3.65 -2.99 -12.90
C GLU A 39 3.99 -1.50 -12.73
N LEU A 40 3.23 -0.77 -11.92
CA LEU A 40 3.40 0.67 -11.65
C LEU A 40 4.21 0.96 -10.38
N GLU A 41 4.41 -0.03 -9.51
CA GLU A 41 5.26 0.07 -8.32
C GLU A 41 6.66 0.67 -8.61
N PRO A 42 7.38 0.30 -9.68
CA PRO A 42 8.69 0.87 -9.96
C PRO A 42 8.66 2.38 -10.18
N ASP A 43 7.65 2.90 -10.88
CA ASP A 43 7.53 4.32 -11.17
C ASP A 43 7.17 5.13 -9.91
N ILE A 44 6.28 4.59 -9.09
CA ILE A 44 5.91 5.16 -7.78
C ILE A 44 7.12 5.17 -6.85
N TRP A 45 7.87 4.06 -6.81
CA TRP A 45 9.09 3.94 -6.02
C TRP A 45 10.15 4.95 -6.45
N ASN A 46 10.41 5.08 -7.75
CA ASN A 46 11.36 6.05 -8.28
C ASN A 46 10.94 7.49 -7.98
N SER A 47 9.64 7.78 -8.05
CA SER A 47 9.07 9.06 -7.64
C SER A 47 9.34 9.36 -6.17
N PHE A 48 9.04 8.41 -5.30
CA PHE A 48 9.26 8.53 -3.86
C PHE A 48 10.74 8.72 -3.49
N VAL A 49 11.66 7.95 -4.09
CA VAL A 49 13.10 8.10 -3.84
C VAL A 49 13.59 9.49 -4.28
N ARG A 50 13.12 9.98 -5.44
CA ARG A 50 13.45 11.32 -5.93
C ARG A 50 12.95 12.40 -4.98
N HIS A 51 11.71 12.33 -4.52
CA HIS A 51 11.11 13.33 -3.63
C HIS A 51 11.68 13.29 -2.20
N SER A 52 11.98 12.10 -1.69
CA SER A 52 12.52 11.92 -0.33
C SER A 52 14.01 12.29 -0.22
N GLY A 53 14.74 12.36 -1.34
CA GLY A 53 16.19 12.55 -1.37
C GLY A 53 16.97 11.46 -0.62
N SER A 54 16.31 10.36 -0.28
CA SER A 54 16.81 9.33 0.63
C SER A 54 17.21 8.09 -0.14
N HIS A 55 18.22 7.37 0.36
CA HIS A 55 18.65 6.13 -0.27
C HIS A 55 17.83 4.95 0.24
N GLU A 56 17.48 4.02 -0.65
CA GLU A 56 16.74 2.78 -0.32
C GLU A 56 17.26 2.08 0.95
N LYS A 57 18.58 1.90 1.05
CA LYS A 57 19.21 1.23 2.20
C LYS A 57 18.98 1.96 3.51
N GLN A 58 18.91 3.29 3.48
CA GLN A 58 18.65 4.11 4.68
C GLN A 58 17.18 3.96 5.08
N LEU A 59 16.26 4.08 4.11
CA LEU A 59 14.82 3.91 4.33
C LEU A 59 14.49 2.52 4.89
N LEU A 60 15.05 1.47 4.29
CA LEU A 60 14.88 0.10 4.76
C LEU A 60 15.40 -0.08 6.19
N LYS A 61 16.53 0.56 6.53
CA LYS A 61 17.07 0.53 7.90
C LYS A 61 16.12 1.21 8.89
N GLU A 62 15.49 2.31 8.52
CA GLU A 62 14.50 2.97 9.39
C GLU A 62 13.27 2.09 9.61
N VAL A 63 12.74 1.45 8.57
CA VAL A 63 11.60 0.52 8.71
C VAL A 63 11.98 -0.69 9.57
N LEU A 64 13.20 -1.22 9.40
CA LEU A 64 13.68 -2.35 10.22
C LEU A 64 13.77 -2.01 11.72
N LYS A 65 13.96 -0.75 12.11
CA LYS A 65 13.98 -0.35 13.53
C LYS A 65 12.61 -0.52 14.19
N VAL A 66 11.53 -0.35 13.43
CA VAL A 66 10.14 -0.40 13.92
C VAL A 66 9.43 -1.71 13.53
N ILE A 67 10.15 -2.70 13.00
CA ILE A 67 9.55 -3.90 12.40
C ILE A 67 8.74 -4.75 13.40
N SER A 68 9.15 -4.77 14.67
CA SER A 68 8.40 -5.47 15.72
C SER A 68 7.04 -4.82 15.98
N ASP A 69 6.98 -3.49 16.00
CA ASP A 69 5.74 -2.72 16.21
C ASP A 69 4.83 -2.84 14.99
N LEU A 70 5.41 -2.83 13.79
CA LEU A 70 4.69 -3.09 12.54
C LEU A 70 4.04 -4.48 12.57
N ARG A 71 4.75 -5.53 13.00
CA ARG A 71 4.15 -6.86 13.16
C ARG A 71 3.06 -6.89 14.23
N GLY A 72 3.27 -6.16 15.34
CA GLY A 72 2.28 -6.02 16.41
C GLY A 72 0.97 -5.36 15.96
N SER A 73 1.00 -4.61 14.86
CA SER A 73 -0.19 -4.01 14.25
C SER A 73 -1.06 -5.01 13.47
N TYR A 74 -0.59 -6.24 13.24
CA TYR A 74 -1.32 -7.28 12.53
C TYR A 74 -1.79 -8.40 13.45
N ALA A 75 -2.75 -9.21 12.98
CA ALA A 75 -3.21 -10.38 13.71
C ALA A 75 -2.05 -11.36 13.97
N LYS A 76 -2.03 -11.97 15.16
CA LYS A 76 -0.98 -12.93 15.52
C LYS A 76 -0.88 -14.05 14.47
N GLY A 77 0.34 -14.34 14.01
CA GLY A 77 0.61 -15.38 13.03
C GLY A 77 0.49 -14.93 11.57
N SER A 78 -0.08 -13.76 11.28
CA SER A 78 -0.34 -13.37 9.89
C SER A 78 0.86 -12.83 9.12
N THR A 79 1.99 -12.64 9.80
CA THR A 79 3.22 -12.12 9.20
C THR A 79 4.38 -13.11 9.29
N ASP A 80 4.16 -14.26 9.93
CA ASP A 80 5.20 -15.23 10.31
C ASP A 80 5.87 -15.89 9.09
N MET A 81 5.16 -15.93 7.95
CA MET A 81 5.70 -16.45 6.69
C MET A 81 6.77 -15.55 6.06
N TYR A 82 6.87 -14.29 6.49
CA TYR A 82 7.83 -13.33 5.96
C TYR A 82 8.97 -13.12 6.97
N ASN A 83 10.22 -13.21 6.52
CA ASN A 83 11.34 -12.76 7.33
C ASN A 83 11.33 -11.22 7.46
N ASN A 84 12.08 -10.67 8.41
CA ASN A 84 12.05 -9.23 8.70
C ASN A 84 12.45 -8.35 7.51
N LYS A 85 13.37 -8.81 6.66
CA LYS A 85 13.81 -8.02 5.50
C LYS A 85 12.72 -7.96 4.44
N VAL A 86 12.08 -9.10 4.14
CA VAL A 86 10.96 -9.16 3.20
C VAL A 86 9.79 -8.35 3.70
N PHE A 87 9.42 -8.52 4.97
CA PHE A 87 8.32 -7.76 5.56
C PHE A 87 8.61 -6.25 5.59
N ALA A 88 9.83 -5.84 5.94
CA ALA A 88 10.23 -4.43 5.93
C ALA A 88 10.21 -3.84 4.51
N TRP A 89 10.60 -4.63 3.50
CA TRP A 89 10.51 -4.20 2.11
C TRP A 89 9.06 -3.95 1.67
N MET A 90 8.16 -4.87 2.01
CA MET A 90 6.72 -4.70 1.75
C MET A 90 6.19 -3.43 2.41
N MET A 91 6.47 -3.21 3.70
CA MET A 91 6.00 -2.00 4.40
C MET A 91 6.58 -0.71 3.81
N LEU A 92 7.81 -0.77 3.31
CA LEU A 92 8.47 0.38 2.70
C LEU A 92 7.84 0.74 1.35
N GLN A 93 7.49 -0.25 0.53
CA GLN A 93 6.74 -0.06 -0.72
C GLN A 93 5.35 0.52 -0.44
N ASP A 94 4.62 -0.05 0.52
CA ASP A 94 3.30 0.45 0.94
C ASP A 94 3.36 1.91 1.41
N ALA A 95 4.38 2.24 2.22
CA ALA A 95 4.59 3.59 2.70
C ALA A 95 4.95 4.57 1.58
N ALA A 96 5.79 4.16 0.62
CA ALA A 96 6.12 4.95 -0.55
C ALA A 96 4.87 5.26 -1.37
N PHE A 97 4.03 4.26 -1.65
CA PHE A 97 2.76 4.43 -2.32
C PHE A 97 1.84 5.42 -1.59
N ALA A 98 1.60 5.21 -0.30
CA ALA A 98 0.74 6.08 0.50
C ALA A 98 1.25 7.54 0.52
N MET A 99 2.57 7.75 0.61
CA MET A 99 3.16 9.08 0.58
C MET A 99 3.00 9.77 -0.78
N GLU A 100 3.19 9.04 -1.89
CA GLU A 100 2.94 9.58 -3.23
C GLU A 100 1.47 9.93 -3.45
N TYR A 101 0.56 9.06 -3.02
CA TYR A 101 -0.89 9.30 -3.09
C TYR A 101 -1.33 10.51 -2.25
N ILE A 102 -0.85 10.65 -1.01
CA ILE A 102 -1.19 11.81 -0.16
C ILE A 102 -0.66 13.11 -0.77
N ARG A 103 0.53 13.08 -1.39
CA ARG A 103 1.13 14.27 -2.01
C ARG A 103 0.35 14.74 -3.23
N GLU A 104 -0.20 13.82 -4.03
CA GLU A 104 -1.13 14.14 -5.11
C GLU A 104 -2.36 14.91 -4.61
N HIS A 105 -2.89 14.53 -3.46
CA HIS A 105 -4.10 15.14 -2.89
C HIS A 105 -3.83 16.42 -2.10
N ASN A 106 -2.57 16.90 -2.08
CA ASN A 106 -2.19 18.15 -1.46
C ASN A 106 -2.18 19.30 -2.50
N PRO A 107 -3.10 20.28 -2.41
CA PRO A 107 -3.20 21.37 -3.39
C PRO A 107 -1.98 22.29 -3.44
N ASP A 108 -1.12 22.25 -2.42
CA ASP A 108 0.10 23.06 -2.33
C ASP A 108 1.36 22.31 -2.84
N SER A 109 1.21 21.08 -3.35
CA SER A 109 2.33 20.32 -3.92
C SER A 109 2.85 20.99 -5.20
N PRO A 110 4.13 21.43 -5.25
CA PRO A 110 4.72 22.06 -6.44
C PRO A 110 4.92 21.05 -7.59
N ASP A 111 4.88 19.76 -7.29
CA ASP A 111 4.98 18.68 -8.27
C ASP A 111 3.58 18.12 -8.57
N ASN A 112 3.26 18.06 -9.87
CA ASN A 112 1.99 17.60 -10.40
C ASN A 112 1.95 16.05 -10.38
N VAL A 113 2.10 15.45 -9.20
CA VAL A 113 1.97 13.99 -8.99
C VAL A 113 0.60 13.51 -9.43
N ALA A 114 -0.43 14.37 -9.36
CA ALA A 114 -1.74 14.15 -9.98
C ALA A 114 -1.63 13.81 -11.46
N THR A 115 -0.68 14.40 -12.21
CA THR A 115 -0.43 14.04 -13.60
C THR A 115 0.25 12.68 -13.72
N ILE A 116 1.12 12.31 -12.78
CA ILE A 116 1.82 11.02 -12.80
C ILE A 116 0.85 9.90 -12.42
N LEU A 117 0.11 10.00 -11.32
CA LEU A 117 -0.86 8.99 -10.92
C LEU A 117 -2.06 8.95 -11.87
N ASP A 118 -2.57 10.08 -12.38
CA ASP A 118 -3.55 10.07 -13.50
C ASP A 118 -2.96 9.46 -14.78
N HIS A 119 -1.66 9.63 -15.08
CA HIS A 119 -1.05 9.01 -16.27
C HIS A 119 -0.77 7.53 -16.09
N LEU A 120 -0.33 7.12 -14.91
CA LEU A 120 0.03 5.75 -14.58
C LEU A 120 -1.22 4.89 -14.39
N PHE A 121 -2.21 5.40 -13.65
CA PHE A 121 -3.43 4.67 -13.30
C PHE A 121 -4.62 5.09 -14.16
N GLY A 122 -4.72 6.35 -14.56
CA GLY A 122 -5.96 6.90 -15.11
C GLY A 122 -6.99 7.19 -14.02
N ARG A 123 -7.80 8.25 -14.21
CA ARG A 123 -8.82 8.69 -13.23
C ARG A 123 -9.73 7.57 -12.72
N GLY A 124 -10.15 6.66 -13.60
CA GLY A 124 -11.03 5.54 -13.21
C GLY A 124 -10.37 4.55 -12.24
N ILE A 125 -9.06 4.37 -12.30
CA ILE A 125 -8.34 3.48 -11.38
C ILE A 125 -8.05 4.19 -10.05
N LEU A 126 -7.82 5.51 -10.06
CA LEU A 126 -7.67 6.30 -8.83
C LEU A 126 -8.93 6.29 -7.94
N GLU A 127 -10.12 6.25 -8.52
CA GLU A 127 -11.37 6.07 -7.75
C GLU A 127 -11.37 4.73 -7.00
N HIS A 128 -10.85 3.68 -7.62
CA HIS A 128 -10.73 2.37 -7.00
C HIS A 128 -9.58 2.30 -5.97
N VAL A 129 -8.45 2.97 -6.19
CA VAL A 129 -7.39 3.17 -5.18
C VAL A 129 -7.98 3.81 -3.92
N THR A 130 -8.74 4.89 -4.11
CA THR A 130 -9.38 5.64 -3.02
C THR A 130 -10.32 4.74 -2.24
N ARG A 131 -11.17 3.97 -2.93
CA ARG A 131 -12.05 2.98 -2.27
C ARG A 131 -11.24 1.96 -1.46
N ASP A 132 -10.18 1.39 -2.05
CA ASP A 132 -9.37 0.38 -1.36
C ASP A 132 -8.72 0.93 -0.09
N LEU A 133 -8.26 2.19 -0.11
CA LEU A 133 -7.75 2.87 1.07
C LEU A 133 -8.82 3.04 2.16
N TYR A 134 -10.07 3.34 1.79
CA TYR A 134 -11.18 3.40 2.76
C TYR A 134 -11.56 2.03 3.32
N VAL A 135 -11.42 0.95 2.54
CA VAL A 135 -11.67 -0.41 3.02
C VAL A 135 -10.65 -0.84 4.10
N LEU A 136 -9.46 -0.23 4.14
CA LEU A 136 -8.49 -0.45 5.22
C LEU A 136 -8.90 0.14 6.58
N ASP A 137 -9.82 1.12 6.60
CA ASP A 137 -10.28 1.83 7.81
C ASP A 137 -11.44 1.11 8.52
N VAL A 138 -12.00 0.05 7.92
CA VAL A 138 -13.19 -0.66 8.43
C VAL A 138 -12.84 -1.88 9.30
N GLY A 139 -11.65 -1.90 9.93
CA GLY A 139 -11.10 -3.06 10.67
C GLY A 139 -10.81 -2.82 12.14
#